data_AF-A0A813KP80-F1
#
_entry.id   AF-A0A813KP80-F1
#
_cell.length_a   1.000
_cell.length_b   1.000
_cell.length_c   1.000
_cell.angle_alpha   90.00
_cell.angle_beta   90.00
_cell.angle_gamma   90.00
#
_symmetry.space_group_name_H-M   'P 1'
#
loop_
_entity.id
_entity.type
_entity.pdbx_description
1 polymer ?
#
loop_
_entity_poly.entity_id
_entity_poly.type
_entity_poly.pdbx_seq_one_letter_code
_entity_poly.pdbx_strand_id
1 'polypeptide(L)'
;MSALPWKLLEVVKLLDDRAAADLRRQEAEVLLSRAAADLRRQEAEVPLSRICRCFRGFIADSPSDSQVPSGSQELKCSVADLERRTALLREAFPFQGYIQKTEERGISYEQLVRVNIFAEAHCHSWQDARDGKTKLQIATLNLYNLSPWLIKPATNERNCALVELFSGIPCPPHWFCSHCWGEPIRDFVACIGHHCTVRQLCCRSTFYWVCAYANRQHSLNAEISSDPKQTSFYKSMCLADGLLLILDNIGPATPFTRVWCAYELFMALIDTTREKPPLLLDTVAHTDAGTQLLTDGFTATEAEVRDAGFPEDADRFKSLRELCFPIDVMKAGLSLRLQDAQASQPEDRRHILNSVADKNQNELDEEPASEHINYTRVNTQLASKFALACLRPALLRCSARRLGIAKVLRADGSRRQLTLDINTLPKERQAEAFEIFMAGLPENLADLQLSWSQATDSHVATLVQTLPPNLQQLQLNFSGPHGSQISDAGMAALAQKLSPNLQQLQLEFSGCFQISDAGVAALAQK
;
A
#
# COMPACT_ATOMS: atom_id res chain seq x y z
N MET A 1 -10.01 -0.66 -28.75
CA MET A 1 -9.35 0.66 -28.93
C MET A 1 -10.18 1.67 -28.17
N SER A 2 -9.75 2.00 -26.94
CA SER A 2 -10.52 2.72 -25.95
C SER A 2 -10.41 4.24 -26.16
N ALA A 3 -11.53 4.88 -26.40
CA ALA A 3 -11.67 6.34 -26.48
C ALA A 3 -11.86 6.97 -25.07
N LEU A 4 -11.19 6.46 -24.04
CA LEU A 4 -11.19 7.06 -22.70
C LEU A 4 -10.16 8.20 -22.48
N PRO A 5 -9.00 8.27 -23.19
CA PRO A 5 -8.01 9.32 -22.94
C PRO A 5 -8.51 10.75 -23.25
N TRP A 6 -9.44 10.94 -24.20
CA TRP A 6 -9.83 12.28 -24.65
C TRP A 6 -10.80 13.01 -23.73
N LYS A 7 -11.64 12.29 -22.96
CA LYS A 7 -12.63 12.92 -22.06
C LYS A 7 -12.00 13.52 -20.80
N LEU A 8 -10.89 12.96 -20.32
CA LEU A 8 -10.10 13.55 -19.23
C LEU A 8 -9.27 14.75 -19.74
N LEU A 9 -8.76 14.70 -20.97
CA LEU A 9 -8.11 15.83 -21.64
C LEU A 9 -9.08 17.00 -21.93
N GLU A 10 -10.36 16.72 -22.19
CA GLU A 10 -11.40 17.77 -22.27
C GLU A 10 -11.64 18.44 -20.92
N VAL A 11 -11.65 17.68 -19.81
CA VAL A 11 -11.73 18.24 -18.45
C VAL A 11 -10.54 19.15 -18.15
N VAL A 12 -9.34 18.79 -18.59
CA VAL A 12 -8.14 19.64 -18.44
C VAL A 12 -8.20 20.89 -19.34
N LYS A 13 -8.75 20.79 -20.56
CA LYS A 13 -8.97 21.95 -21.46
C LYS A 13 -10.07 22.92 -20.99
N LEU A 14 -11.00 22.46 -20.14
CA LEU A 14 -12.16 23.24 -19.69
C LEU A 14 -11.86 24.18 -18.49
N LEU A 15 -10.67 24.09 -17.89
CA LEU A 15 -10.29 24.79 -16.65
C LEU A 15 -9.65 26.19 -16.84
N ASP A 16 -9.57 26.71 -18.07
CA ASP A 16 -8.73 27.87 -18.41
C ASP A 16 -9.40 29.26 -18.28
N ASP A 17 -10.35 29.44 -17.36
CA ASP A 17 -10.86 30.80 -17.07
C ASP A 17 -11.43 30.95 -15.66
N ARG A 18 -11.10 32.02 -14.94
CA ARG A 18 -11.34 32.11 -13.48
C ARG A 18 -12.77 32.49 -13.05
N ALA A 19 -13.64 32.93 -13.98
CA ALA A 19 -14.97 33.47 -13.62
C ALA A 19 -16.15 32.48 -13.68
N ALA A 20 -16.03 31.34 -14.38
CA ALA A 20 -17.08 30.31 -14.45
C ALA A 20 -16.76 29.04 -13.64
N ALA A 21 -15.92 29.15 -12.61
CA ALA A 21 -15.47 28.01 -11.79
C ALA A 21 -16.62 27.29 -11.07
N ASP A 22 -17.63 27.99 -10.53
CA ASP A 22 -18.71 27.35 -9.76
C ASP A 22 -19.73 26.60 -10.61
N LEU A 23 -20.12 27.15 -11.77
CA LEU A 23 -21.01 26.45 -12.72
C LEU A 23 -20.31 25.22 -13.34
N ARG A 24 -19.01 25.35 -13.60
CA ARG A 24 -18.17 24.29 -14.18
C ARG A 24 -17.78 23.20 -13.17
N ARG A 25 -17.71 23.54 -11.87
CA ARG A 25 -17.52 22.57 -10.76
C ARG A 25 -18.72 21.63 -10.62
N GLN A 26 -19.95 22.16 -10.75
CA GLN A 26 -21.16 21.33 -10.79
C GLN A 26 -21.20 20.41 -12.02
N GLU A 27 -20.77 20.88 -13.19
CA GLU A 27 -20.71 20.04 -14.40
C GLU A 27 -19.63 18.95 -14.30
N ALA A 28 -18.48 19.26 -13.70
CA ALA A 28 -17.43 18.29 -13.41
C ALA A 28 -17.89 17.24 -12.37
N GLU A 29 -18.64 17.63 -11.33
CA GLU A 29 -19.24 16.70 -10.37
C GLU A 29 -20.27 15.77 -11.01
N VAL A 30 -21.09 16.28 -11.94
CA VAL A 30 -22.02 15.45 -12.72
C VAL A 30 -21.28 14.50 -13.65
N LEU A 31 -20.19 14.95 -14.28
CA LEU A 31 -19.35 14.11 -15.14
C LEU A 31 -18.58 13.05 -14.36
N LEU A 32 -18.09 13.35 -13.16
CA LEU A 32 -17.43 12.38 -12.27
C LEU A 32 -18.44 11.40 -11.68
N SER A 33 -19.64 11.84 -11.31
CA SER A 33 -20.71 10.95 -10.86
C SER A 33 -21.20 10.03 -11.98
N ARG A 34 -21.27 10.54 -13.22
CA ARG A 34 -21.52 9.73 -14.43
C ARG A 34 -20.36 8.81 -14.77
N ALA A 35 -19.10 9.24 -14.63
CA ALA A 35 -17.93 8.40 -14.85
C ALA A 35 -17.82 7.29 -13.78
N ALA A 36 -18.17 7.58 -12.52
CA ALA A 36 -18.25 6.59 -11.45
C ALA A 36 -19.46 5.65 -11.61
N ALA A 37 -20.54 6.10 -12.26
CA ALA A 37 -21.66 5.25 -12.65
C ALA A 37 -21.33 4.42 -13.91
N ASP A 38 -20.56 4.96 -14.84
CA ASP A 38 -20.10 4.29 -16.06
C ASP A 38 -18.96 3.32 -15.76
N LEU A 39 -18.10 3.56 -14.76
CA LEU A 39 -17.17 2.55 -14.23
C LEU A 39 -17.97 1.39 -13.62
N ARG A 40 -19.00 1.69 -12.82
CA ARG A 40 -19.93 0.68 -12.28
C ARG A 40 -20.72 -0.06 -13.37
N ARG A 41 -20.97 0.56 -14.52
CA ARG A 41 -21.60 -0.10 -15.69
C ARG A 41 -20.59 -0.84 -16.57
N GLN A 42 -19.34 -0.39 -16.68
CA GLN A 42 -18.27 -1.09 -17.39
C GLN A 42 -17.81 -2.33 -16.61
N GLU A 43 -17.85 -2.30 -15.28
CA GLU A 43 -17.79 -3.51 -14.43
C GLU A 43 -18.96 -4.49 -14.70
N ALA A 44 -20.10 -3.98 -15.20
CA ALA A 44 -21.24 -4.80 -15.61
C ALA A 44 -21.23 -5.20 -17.11
N GLU A 45 -20.40 -4.58 -17.96
CA GLU A 45 -20.37 -4.79 -19.42
C GLU A 45 -19.05 -5.36 -19.98
N VAL A 46 -18.03 -5.61 -19.16
CA VAL A 46 -17.04 -6.66 -19.49
C VAL A 46 -17.78 -8.00 -19.35
N PRO A 47 -17.74 -8.92 -20.33
CA PRO A 47 -18.49 -10.18 -20.24
C PRO A 47 -17.85 -11.15 -19.23
N LEU A 48 -17.95 -10.81 -17.93
CA LEU A 48 -17.90 -11.69 -16.76
C LEU A 48 -19.18 -12.54 -16.64
N SER A 49 -20.15 -12.32 -17.53
CA SER A 49 -21.48 -12.95 -17.57
C SER A 49 -21.48 -14.45 -17.92
N ARG A 50 -20.32 -15.08 -18.11
CA ARG A 50 -20.19 -16.55 -18.16
C ARG A 50 -19.63 -17.20 -16.89
N ILE A 51 -19.20 -16.45 -15.87
CA ILE A 51 -18.46 -17.02 -14.73
C ILE A 51 -19.18 -16.95 -13.38
N CYS A 52 -20.15 -16.07 -13.16
CA CYS A 52 -20.79 -15.95 -11.83
C CYS A 52 -22.28 -16.31 -11.84
N ARG A 53 -22.57 -17.61 -11.87
CA ARG A 53 -23.87 -18.13 -11.41
C ARG A 53 -23.67 -19.42 -10.61
N CYS A 54 -23.13 -19.31 -9.39
CA CYS A 54 -23.35 -20.30 -8.33
C CYS A 54 -23.01 -19.74 -6.95
N PHE A 55 -24.09 -19.28 -6.30
CA PHE A 55 -24.47 -19.49 -4.90
C PHE A 55 -23.75 -18.84 -3.70
N ARG A 56 -24.66 -18.31 -2.86
CA ARG A 56 -24.58 -17.99 -1.43
C ARG A 56 -24.41 -19.25 -0.59
N GLY A 57 -23.73 -19.07 0.55
CA GLY A 57 -23.85 -19.88 1.74
C GLY A 57 -22.81 -20.98 1.83
N PHE A 58 -21.79 -20.77 2.66
CA PHE A 58 -21.43 -21.62 3.80
C PHE A 58 -20.16 -21.03 4.43
N ILE A 59 -20.29 -20.56 5.68
CA ILE A 59 -19.16 -20.29 6.57
C ILE A 59 -18.83 -21.62 7.22
N ALA A 60 -17.58 -22.08 7.10
CA ALA A 60 -17.04 -23.17 7.89
C ALA A 60 -15.61 -22.80 8.31
N ASP A 61 -15.32 -23.10 9.58
CA ASP A 61 -14.11 -22.74 10.32
C ASP A 61 -12.81 -23.04 9.56
N SER A 62 -11.95 -22.04 9.45
CA SER A 62 -10.55 -22.22 9.04
C SER A 62 -9.69 -22.49 10.29
N PRO A 63 -8.79 -23.50 10.27
CA PRO A 63 -7.94 -23.78 11.42
C PRO A 63 -6.86 -22.69 11.60
N SER A 64 -6.48 -22.45 12.85
CA SER A 64 -5.33 -21.62 13.22
C SER A 64 -4.01 -22.25 12.75
N ASP A 65 -3.05 -21.38 12.38
CA ASP A 65 -1.74 -21.70 11.77
C ASP A 65 -0.78 -22.53 12.65
N SER A 66 -1.21 -23.03 13.81
CA SER A 66 -0.41 -23.94 14.65
C SER A 66 -0.32 -25.37 14.08
N GLN A 67 -0.87 -25.63 12.88
CA GLN A 67 -0.87 -26.94 12.23
C GLN A 67 -0.46 -26.92 10.74
N VAL A 68 0.31 -25.93 10.27
CA VAL A 68 0.89 -25.99 8.92
C VAL A 68 2.25 -26.70 8.98
N PRO A 69 2.44 -27.87 8.34
CA PRO A 69 3.73 -28.55 8.34
C PRO A 69 4.77 -27.72 7.60
N SER A 70 5.89 -27.43 8.26
CA SER A 70 7.10 -26.91 7.63
C SER A 70 7.72 -28.03 6.77
N GLY A 71 7.33 -28.08 5.51
CA GLY A 71 7.89 -29.03 4.55
C GLY A 71 7.01 -29.15 3.32
N SER A 72 7.61 -29.07 2.13
CA SER A 72 6.89 -29.35 0.89
C SER A 72 6.45 -30.81 0.89
N GLN A 73 5.18 -31.06 1.19
CA GLN A 73 4.59 -32.39 1.08
C GLN A 73 4.53 -32.79 -0.39
N GLU A 74 5.21 -33.89 -0.74
CA GLU A 74 5.16 -34.45 -2.08
C GLU A 74 3.78 -35.02 -2.38
N LEU A 75 3.26 -34.70 -3.55
CA LEU A 75 1.97 -35.23 -4.00
C LEU A 75 2.09 -36.73 -4.22
N LYS A 76 1.23 -37.51 -3.55
CA LYS A 76 1.08 -38.94 -3.84
C LYS A 76 0.30 -39.10 -5.14
N CYS A 77 0.98 -39.31 -6.26
CA CYS A 77 0.35 -39.64 -7.54
C CYS A 77 1.08 -40.78 -8.26
N SER A 78 0.40 -41.41 -9.23
CA SER A 78 1.04 -42.42 -10.07
C SER A 78 2.08 -41.79 -10.98
N VAL A 79 3.11 -42.56 -11.37
CA VAL A 79 4.15 -42.11 -12.31
C VAL A 79 3.53 -41.65 -13.63
N ALA A 80 2.53 -42.37 -14.14
CA ALA A 80 1.84 -42.04 -15.38
C ALA A 80 1.08 -40.69 -15.30
N ASP A 81 0.48 -40.38 -14.14
CA ASP A 81 -0.19 -39.08 -13.94
C ASP A 81 0.82 -37.94 -13.83
N LEU A 82 1.96 -38.18 -13.17
CA LEU A 82 3.06 -37.21 -13.10
C LEU A 82 3.64 -36.90 -14.48
N GLU A 83 3.87 -37.92 -15.32
CA GLU A 83 4.38 -37.77 -16.68
C GLU A 83 3.40 -36.97 -17.55
N ARG A 84 2.10 -37.33 -17.52
CA ARG A 84 1.06 -36.66 -18.29
C ARG A 84 0.94 -35.18 -17.90
N ARG A 85 0.98 -34.89 -16.59
CA ARG A 85 0.97 -33.52 -16.05
C ARG A 85 2.21 -32.75 -16.49
N THR A 86 3.39 -33.36 -16.43
CA THR A 86 4.65 -32.72 -16.81
C THR A 86 4.66 -32.38 -18.30
N ALA A 87 4.15 -33.27 -19.16
CA ALA A 87 4.01 -33.01 -20.60
C ALA A 87 3.08 -31.80 -20.87
N LEU A 88 1.91 -31.77 -20.23
CA LEU A 88 0.98 -30.65 -20.32
C LEU A 88 1.60 -29.31 -19.88
N LEU A 89 2.36 -29.31 -18.78
CA LEU A 89 3.02 -28.11 -18.27
C LEU A 89 4.13 -27.62 -19.19
N ARG A 90 4.90 -28.53 -19.81
CA ARG A 90 5.93 -28.16 -20.81
C ARG A 90 5.34 -27.49 -22.04
N GLU A 91 4.17 -27.97 -22.49
CA GLU A 91 3.45 -27.37 -23.61
C GLU A 91 2.93 -25.97 -23.25
N ALA A 92 2.35 -25.82 -22.05
CA ALA A 92 1.80 -24.55 -21.59
C ALA A 92 2.86 -23.49 -21.25
N PHE A 93 4.01 -23.93 -20.72
CA PHE A 93 5.09 -23.07 -20.20
C PHE A 93 6.46 -23.55 -20.72
N PRO A 94 6.74 -23.39 -22.02
CA PRO A 94 8.02 -23.81 -22.60
C PRO A 94 9.17 -22.97 -22.05
N PHE A 95 10.28 -23.61 -21.68
CA PHE A 95 11.48 -22.93 -21.18
C PHE A 95 12.02 -21.89 -22.19
N GLN A 96 12.27 -20.66 -21.73
CA GLN A 96 12.71 -19.55 -22.58
C GLN A 96 14.20 -19.22 -22.41
N GLY A 97 14.80 -19.53 -21.26
CA GLY A 97 16.22 -19.31 -21.00
C GLY A 97 16.50 -19.04 -19.53
N TYR A 98 17.77 -19.02 -19.15
CA TYR A 98 18.18 -18.74 -17.78
C TYR A 98 18.39 -17.24 -17.54
N ILE A 99 17.88 -16.75 -16.42
CA ILE A 99 18.17 -15.42 -15.88
C ILE A 99 19.13 -15.60 -14.70
N GLN A 100 20.37 -15.16 -14.89
CA GLN A 100 21.49 -15.44 -13.97
C GLN A 100 21.22 -14.92 -12.55
N LYS A 101 20.83 -13.64 -12.42
CA LYS A 101 20.59 -13.02 -11.12
C LYS A 101 19.14 -13.19 -10.67
N THR A 102 18.92 -13.70 -9.47
CA THR A 102 17.58 -13.92 -8.91
C THR A 102 16.81 -12.63 -8.69
N GLU A 103 17.51 -11.55 -8.35
CA GLU A 103 16.94 -10.22 -8.18
C GLU A 103 16.40 -9.63 -9.49
N GLU A 104 16.86 -10.13 -10.66
CA GLU A 104 16.39 -9.71 -11.99
C GLU A 104 15.28 -10.62 -12.54
N ARG A 105 14.70 -11.50 -11.71
CA ARG A 105 13.64 -12.46 -12.10
C ARG A 105 12.24 -11.93 -11.83
N GLY A 106 11.91 -10.77 -12.38
CA GLY A 106 10.58 -10.18 -12.29
C GLY A 106 9.57 -10.81 -13.26
N ILE A 107 8.32 -10.95 -12.81
CA ILE A 107 7.17 -11.44 -13.62
C ILE A 107 6.23 -10.29 -13.97
N SER A 108 5.74 -10.21 -15.20
CA SER A 108 4.76 -9.19 -15.60
C SER A 108 3.33 -9.58 -15.22
N TYR A 109 2.43 -8.60 -15.18
CA TYR A 109 1.00 -8.87 -14.92
C TYR A 109 0.39 -9.81 -15.98
N GLU A 110 0.73 -9.63 -17.26
CA GLU A 110 0.26 -10.51 -18.33
C GLU A 110 0.72 -11.97 -18.12
N GLN A 111 1.96 -12.17 -17.68
CA GLN A 111 2.49 -13.51 -17.38
C GLN A 111 1.79 -14.13 -16.16
N LEU A 112 1.53 -13.35 -15.11
CA LEU A 112 0.76 -13.80 -13.95
C LEU A 112 -0.66 -14.23 -14.32
N VAL A 113 -1.34 -13.46 -15.17
CA VAL A 113 -2.67 -13.81 -15.68
C VAL A 113 -2.65 -15.14 -16.43
N ARG A 114 -1.60 -15.43 -17.22
CA ARG A 114 -1.44 -16.73 -17.90
C ARG A 114 -1.33 -17.88 -16.91
N VAL A 115 -0.56 -17.72 -15.82
CA VAL A 115 -0.47 -18.73 -14.75
C VAL A 115 -1.84 -18.96 -14.12
N ASN A 116 -2.56 -17.88 -13.81
CA ASN A 116 -3.89 -17.97 -13.19
C ASN A 116 -4.92 -18.66 -14.08
N ILE A 117 -4.98 -18.32 -15.38
CA ILE A 117 -5.89 -18.94 -16.36
C ILE A 117 -5.60 -20.45 -16.45
N PHE A 118 -4.33 -20.83 -16.52
CA PHE A 118 -3.96 -22.24 -16.55
C PHE A 118 -4.39 -22.94 -15.25
N ALA A 119 -4.13 -22.33 -14.09
CA ALA A 119 -4.51 -22.90 -12.81
C ALA A 119 -6.04 -23.08 -12.69
N GLU A 120 -6.83 -22.08 -13.06
CA GLU A 120 -8.30 -22.13 -13.07
C GLU A 120 -8.84 -23.24 -13.97
N ALA A 121 -8.25 -23.42 -15.15
CA ALA A 121 -8.67 -24.45 -16.10
C ALA A 121 -8.39 -25.89 -15.61
N HIS A 122 -7.47 -26.09 -14.67
CA HIS A 122 -7.01 -27.43 -14.28
C HIS A 122 -7.21 -27.77 -12.80
N CYS A 123 -7.41 -26.78 -11.92
CA CYS A 123 -7.42 -26.99 -10.46
C CYS A 123 -8.49 -27.98 -9.99
N HIS A 124 -9.60 -28.12 -10.73
CA HIS A 124 -10.68 -29.07 -10.42
C HIS A 124 -10.22 -30.55 -10.43
N SER A 125 -9.08 -30.83 -11.07
CA SER A 125 -8.44 -32.15 -11.11
C SER A 125 -7.37 -32.33 -10.03
N TRP A 126 -6.99 -31.26 -9.34
CA TRP A 126 -5.96 -31.26 -8.32
C TRP A 126 -6.55 -31.51 -6.94
N GLN A 127 -5.71 -31.97 -6.02
CA GLN A 127 -6.08 -32.29 -4.65
C GLN A 127 -5.17 -31.57 -3.66
N ASP A 128 -5.70 -31.19 -2.51
CA ASP A 128 -4.90 -30.62 -1.43
C ASP A 128 -3.86 -31.66 -0.96
N ALA A 129 -2.59 -31.27 -0.91
CA ALA A 129 -1.50 -32.17 -0.50
C ALA A 129 -1.63 -32.58 0.98
N ARG A 130 -2.29 -31.75 1.81
CA ARG A 130 -2.43 -31.97 3.26
C ARG A 130 -3.28 -33.19 3.59
N ASP A 131 -4.39 -33.37 2.88
CA ASP A 131 -5.32 -34.47 3.12
C ASP A 131 -5.38 -35.49 1.97
N GLY A 132 -4.87 -35.14 0.78
CA GLY A 132 -4.87 -35.97 -0.41
C GLY A 132 -6.27 -36.31 -0.93
N LYS A 133 -7.30 -35.56 -0.52
CA LYS A 133 -8.72 -35.89 -0.77
C LYS A 133 -9.51 -34.68 -1.25
N THR A 134 -9.28 -33.52 -0.67
CA THR A 134 -10.05 -32.32 -0.99
C THR A 134 -9.66 -31.83 -2.38
N LYS A 135 -10.64 -31.77 -3.28
CA LYS A 135 -10.43 -31.20 -4.62
C LYS A 135 -10.25 -29.70 -4.54
N LEU A 136 -9.28 -29.18 -5.27
CA LEU A 136 -8.96 -27.76 -5.28
C LEU A 136 -9.93 -26.98 -6.18
N GLN A 137 -10.24 -25.75 -5.76
CA GLN A 137 -11.06 -24.81 -6.50
C GLN A 137 -10.32 -23.49 -6.63
N ILE A 138 -10.54 -22.75 -7.71
CA ILE A 138 -9.83 -21.49 -7.96
C ILE A 138 -10.05 -20.46 -6.83
N ALA A 139 -11.19 -20.52 -6.15
CA ALA A 139 -11.53 -19.63 -5.04
C ALA A 139 -10.66 -19.85 -3.79
N THR A 140 -10.07 -21.04 -3.62
CA THR A 140 -9.24 -21.39 -2.45
C THR A 140 -7.81 -21.77 -2.82
N LEU A 141 -7.51 -21.86 -4.12
CA LEU A 141 -6.21 -22.23 -4.63
C LEU A 141 -5.17 -21.15 -4.31
N ASN A 142 -4.18 -21.50 -3.51
CA ASN A 142 -3.10 -20.61 -3.09
C ASN A 142 -1.72 -21.12 -3.53
N LEU A 143 -0.64 -20.42 -3.17
CA LEU A 143 0.72 -20.79 -3.59
C LEU A 143 1.23 -22.09 -2.96
N TYR A 144 0.76 -22.44 -1.75
CA TYR A 144 1.08 -23.75 -1.16
C TYR A 144 0.51 -24.90 -2.00
N ASN A 145 -0.61 -24.68 -2.69
CA ASN A 145 -1.17 -25.65 -3.62
C ASN A 145 -0.50 -25.56 -5.01
N LEU A 146 -0.30 -24.35 -5.53
CA LEU A 146 0.27 -24.16 -6.87
C LEU A 146 1.72 -24.64 -6.97
N SER A 147 2.50 -24.52 -5.89
CA SER A 147 3.89 -24.95 -5.86
C SER A 147 4.08 -26.43 -6.24
N PRO A 148 3.46 -27.41 -5.56
CA PRO A 148 3.59 -28.82 -5.92
C PRO A 148 2.81 -29.23 -7.19
N TRP A 149 1.73 -28.52 -7.56
CA TRP A 149 0.91 -28.89 -8.72
C TRP A 149 1.37 -28.30 -10.06
N LEU A 150 1.97 -27.10 -10.04
CA LEU A 150 2.38 -26.38 -11.24
C LEU A 150 3.85 -25.97 -11.17
N ILE A 151 4.28 -25.21 -10.16
CA ILE A 151 5.58 -24.55 -10.17
C ILE A 151 6.72 -25.57 -10.19
N LYS A 152 6.77 -26.46 -9.20
CA LYS A 152 7.83 -27.47 -9.08
C LYS A 152 7.83 -28.42 -10.29
N PRO A 153 6.69 -29.02 -10.72
CA PRO A 153 6.70 -29.88 -11.90
C PRO A 153 7.12 -29.18 -13.19
N ALA A 154 6.66 -27.95 -13.45
CA ALA A 154 7.01 -27.21 -14.66
C ALA A 154 8.49 -26.81 -14.72
N THR A 155 9.12 -26.62 -13.56
CA THR A 155 10.52 -26.14 -13.45
C THR A 155 11.54 -27.26 -13.21
N ASN A 156 11.09 -28.49 -12.93
CA ASN A 156 11.94 -29.59 -12.48
C ASN A 156 13.03 -29.98 -13.49
N GLU A 157 12.67 -30.14 -14.77
CA GLU A 157 13.61 -30.63 -15.80
C GLU A 157 14.83 -29.72 -15.99
N ARG A 158 14.63 -28.41 -15.85
CA ARG A 158 15.68 -27.40 -16.07
C ARG A 158 16.25 -26.84 -14.78
N ASN A 159 15.74 -27.26 -13.62
CA ASN A 159 15.99 -26.66 -12.31
C ASN A 159 15.97 -25.12 -12.39
N CYS A 160 14.88 -24.57 -12.93
CA CYS A 160 14.72 -23.15 -13.21
C CYS A 160 13.70 -22.49 -12.27
N ALA A 161 13.61 -21.16 -12.31
CA ALA A 161 12.53 -20.40 -11.72
C ALA A 161 11.31 -20.42 -12.66
N LEU A 162 10.10 -20.14 -12.15
CA LEU A 162 8.91 -20.12 -13.01
C LEU A 162 9.02 -19.03 -14.07
N VAL A 163 9.58 -17.86 -13.73
CA VAL A 163 9.72 -16.74 -14.67
C VAL A 163 10.63 -17.06 -15.87
N GLU A 164 11.58 -17.99 -15.69
CA GLU A 164 12.49 -18.46 -16.75
C GLU A 164 11.74 -19.29 -17.84
N LEU A 165 10.47 -19.67 -17.58
CA LEU A 165 9.54 -20.23 -18.56
C LEU A 165 8.81 -19.17 -19.39
N PHE A 166 8.97 -17.89 -19.06
CA PHE A 166 8.37 -16.77 -19.79
C PHE A 166 9.40 -15.83 -20.42
N SER A 167 10.62 -15.77 -19.88
CA SER A 167 11.70 -14.95 -20.40
C SER A 167 13.06 -15.60 -20.12
N GLY A 168 13.97 -15.54 -21.09
CA GLY A 168 15.39 -15.83 -20.90
C GLY A 168 16.25 -14.56 -20.73
N ILE A 169 15.61 -13.40 -20.65
CA ILE A 169 16.24 -12.07 -20.57
C ILE A 169 15.99 -11.51 -19.16
N PRO A 170 16.98 -10.85 -18.53
CA PRO A 170 16.80 -10.16 -17.26
C PRO A 170 15.58 -9.21 -17.27
N CYS A 171 14.74 -9.35 -16.24
CA CYS A 171 13.54 -8.54 -16.01
C CYS A 171 13.60 -7.89 -14.61
N PRO A 172 14.41 -6.83 -14.42
CA PRO A 172 14.51 -6.16 -13.13
C PRO A 172 13.13 -5.71 -12.62
N PRO A 173 12.80 -5.98 -11.36
CA PRO A 173 11.50 -5.64 -10.82
C PRO A 173 11.36 -4.13 -10.64
N HIS A 174 10.20 -3.60 -11.01
CA HIS A 174 9.80 -2.25 -10.63
C HIS A 174 9.19 -2.28 -9.22
N TRP A 175 8.51 -3.39 -8.89
CA TRP A 175 7.83 -3.58 -7.61
C TRP A 175 8.22 -4.91 -6.97
N PHE A 176 8.44 -4.90 -5.66
CA PHE A 176 8.57 -6.09 -4.84
C PHE A 176 7.22 -6.45 -4.22
N CYS A 177 6.78 -7.71 -4.25
CA CYS A 177 5.53 -8.14 -3.62
C CYS A 177 5.77 -8.74 -2.22
N SER A 178 5.30 -8.07 -1.18
CA SER A 178 5.25 -8.59 0.19
C SER A 178 3.88 -9.20 0.46
N HIS A 179 3.81 -10.52 0.69
CA HIS A 179 2.54 -11.23 0.69
C HIS A 179 2.55 -12.60 1.39
N CYS A 180 1.36 -13.18 1.57
CA CYS A 180 1.19 -14.52 2.17
C CYS A 180 0.94 -15.58 1.10
N TRP A 181 1.65 -16.71 1.17
CA TRP A 181 1.41 -17.84 0.26
C TRP A 181 0.05 -18.50 0.43
N GLY A 182 -0.62 -18.24 1.56
CA GLY A 182 -1.94 -18.78 1.89
C GLY A 182 -3.10 -18.07 1.17
N GLU A 183 -2.86 -16.89 0.60
CA GLU A 183 -3.90 -16.12 -0.08
C GLU A 183 -4.31 -16.78 -1.42
N PRO A 184 -5.59 -16.69 -1.83
CA PRO A 184 -6.02 -17.19 -3.12
C PRO A 184 -5.28 -16.50 -4.27
N ILE A 185 -4.76 -17.27 -5.23
CA ILE A 185 -3.97 -16.74 -6.36
C ILE A 185 -4.81 -15.80 -7.22
N ARG A 186 -6.10 -16.09 -7.37
CA ARG A 186 -7.04 -15.22 -8.10
C ARG A 186 -7.06 -13.82 -7.47
N ASP A 187 -7.08 -13.76 -6.15
CA ASP A 187 -7.19 -12.51 -5.40
C ASP A 187 -5.84 -11.75 -5.44
N PHE A 188 -4.72 -12.46 -5.32
CA PHE A 188 -3.37 -11.93 -5.56
C PHE A 188 -3.23 -11.29 -6.96
N VAL A 189 -3.71 -11.97 -8.01
CA VAL A 189 -3.69 -11.46 -9.38
C VAL A 189 -4.62 -10.26 -9.53
N ALA A 190 -5.79 -10.26 -8.88
CA ALA A 190 -6.68 -9.10 -8.85
C ALA A 190 -6.04 -7.88 -8.16
N CYS A 191 -5.29 -8.11 -7.08
CA CYS A 191 -4.49 -7.09 -6.39
C CYS A 191 -3.46 -6.44 -7.32
N ILE A 192 -2.65 -7.25 -8.02
CA ILE A 192 -1.64 -6.74 -8.96
C ILE A 192 -2.29 -6.03 -10.15
N GLY A 193 -3.41 -6.55 -10.67
CA GLY A 193 -4.14 -5.92 -11.78
C GLY A 193 -4.72 -4.56 -11.40
N HIS A 194 -5.29 -4.46 -10.20
CA HIS A 194 -5.80 -3.19 -9.67
C HIS A 194 -4.67 -2.19 -9.44
N HIS A 195 -3.54 -2.65 -8.88
CA HIS A 195 -2.34 -1.83 -8.73
C HIS A 195 -1.84 -1.30 -10.09
N CYS A 196 -1.74 -2.14 -11.11
CA CYS A 196 -1.39 -1.70 -12.47
C CYS A 196 -2.36 -0.64 -13.00
N THR A 197 -3.66 -0.82 -12.77
CA THR A 197 -4.69 0.11 -13.24
C THR A 197 -4.55 1.47 -12.57
N VAL A 198 -4.45 1.49 -11.24
CA VAL A 198 -4.42 2.72 -10.45
C VAL A 198 -3.11 3.50 -10.65
N ARG A 199 -1.98 2.80 -10.73
CA ARG A 199 -0.66 3.40 -11.01
C ARG A 199 -0.40 3.62 -12.50
N GLN A 200 -1.32 3.23 -13.39
CA GLN A 200 -1.19 3.31 -14.85
C GLN A 200 0.07 2.58 -15.38
N LEU A 201 0.38 1.43 -14.79
CA LEU A 201 1.55 0.62 -15.12
C LEU A 201 1.26 -0.28 -16.33
N CYS A 202 2.29 -0.51 -17.15
CA CYS A 202 2.15 -1.36 -18.33
C CYS A 202 2.13 -2.83 -17.93
N CYS A 203 1.05 -3.55 -18.27
CA CYS A 203 0.89 -4.97 -17.92
C CYS A 203 1.95 -5.91 -18.50
N ARG A 204 2.69 -5.47 -19.53
CA ARG A 204 3.70 -6.28 -20.24
C ARG A 204 5.13 -5.97 -19.82
N SER A 205 5.41 -4.71 -19.46
CA SER A 205 6.77 -4.23 -19.21
C SER A 205 7.00 -3.75 -17.78
N THR A 206 5.96 -3.72 -16.94
CA THR A 206 6.14 -3.57 -15.50
C THR A 206 6.25 -4.94 -14.86
N PHE A 207 7.35 -5.14 -14.13
CA PHE A 207 7.71 -6.42 -13.53
C PHE A 207 7.59 -6.37 -12.00
N TYR A 208 7.04 -7.45 -11.45
CA TYR A 208 6.89 -7.69 -10.02
C TYR A 208 7.82 -8.80 -9.58
N TRP A 209 8.58 -8.61 -8.51
CA TRP A 209 9.32 -9.70 -7.90
C TRP A 209 8.41 -10.44 -6.91
N VAL A 210 8.18 -11.73 -7.15
CA VAL A 210 7.32 -12.58 -6.34
C VAL A 210 8.10 -13.83 -5.96
N CYS A 211 8.29 -14.06 -4.66
CA CYS A 211 9.25 -15.05 -4.15
C CYS A 211 9.00 -16.48 -4.67
N ALA A 212 7.74 -16.88 -4.86
CA ALA A 212 7.38 -18.20 -5.39
C ALA A 212 7.74 -18.39 -6.88
N TYR A 213 7.76 -17.31 -7.65
CA TYR A 213 8.00 -17.35 -9.10
C TYR A 213 9.45 -17.04 -9.48
N ALA A 214 10.13 -16.20 -8.68
CA ALA A 214 11.50 -15.74 -8.93
C ALA A 214 12.56 -16.71 -8.37
N ASN A 215 12.34 -17.28 -7.18
CA ASN A 215 13.28 -18.23 -6.59
C ASN A 215 13.15 -19.62 -7.25
N ARG A 216 14.28 -20.31 -7.41
CA ARG A 216 14.30 -21.72 -7.86
C ARG A 216 13.81 -22.62 -6.73
N GLN A 217 12.56 -23.08 -6.83
CA GLN A 217 11.89 -23.82 -5.75
C GLN A 217 12.51 -25.19 -5.42
N HIS A 218 13.38 -25.72 -6.29
CA HIS A 218 14.14 -26.95 -6.05
C HIS A 218 15.50 -26.70 -5.38
N SER A 219 15.93 -25.44 -5.26
CA SER A 219 17.24 -25.05 -4.72
C SER A 219 17.12 -23.80 -3.85
N LEU A 220 16.03 -23.68 -3.09
CA LEU A 220 15.70 -22.47 -2.32
C LEU A 220 16.76 -22.11 -1.29
N ASN A 221 17.48 -23.09 -0.73
CA ASN A 221 18.59 -22.89 0.20
C ASN A 221 19.76 -22.10 -0.41
N ALA A 222 19.87 -22.01 -1.73
CA ALA A 222 20.87 -21.16 -2.39
C ALA A 222 20.42 -19.69 -2.48
N GLU A 223 19.11 -19.42 -2.31
CA GLU A 223 18.50 -18.09 -2.43
C GLU A 223 18.28 -17.43 -1.04
N ILE A 224 18.23 -18.26 0.01
CA ILE A 224 18.11 -17.85 1.42
C ILE A 224 19.48 -18.04 2.09
N SER A 225 20.07 -16.94 2.55
CA SER A 225 21.32 -16.91 3.30
C SER A 225 21.02 -16.69 4.79
N SER A 226 21.97 -17.03 5.67
CA SER A 226 21.89 -16.73 7.10
C SER A 226 21.84 -15.23 7.37
N ASP A 227 22.43 -14.41 6.49
CA ASP A 227 22.28 -12.96 6.54
C ASP A 227 21.12 -12.53 5.62
N PRO A 228 20.02 -11.99 6.17
CA PRO A 228 18.90 -11.46 5.38
C PRO A 228 19.33 -10.47 4.31
N LYS A 229 20.39 -9.68 4.55
CA LYS A 229 20.93 -8.70 3.59
C LYS A 229 21.62 -9.35 2.38
N GLN A 230 21.86 -10.65 2.40
CA GLN A 230 22.46 -11.40 1.28
C GLN A 230 21.43 -12.20 0.46
N THR A 231 20.18 -12.22 0.91
CA THR A 231 19.09 -12.97 0.27
C THR A 231 18.65 -12.35 -1.06
N SER A 232 17.99 -13.15 -1.90
CA SER A 232 17.33 -12.64 -3.11
C SER A 232 16.23 -11.60 -2.81
N PHE A 233 15.66 -11.63 -1.60
CA PHE A 233 14.67 -10.68 -1.11
C PHE A 233 15.28 -9.28 -0.97
N TYR A 234 16.41 -9.15 -0.25
CA TYR A 234 17.12 -7.88 -0.13
C TYR A 234 17.58 -7.35 -1.49
N LYS A 235 18.20 -8.22 -2.30
CA LYS A 235 18.76 -7.82 -3.61
C LYS A 235 17.68 -7.34 -4.58
N SER A 236 16.52 -7.97 -4.61
CA SER A 236 15.40 -7.53 -5.46
C SER A 236 14.79 -6.21 -4.99
N MET A 237 14.66 -5.99 -3.68
CA MET A 237 14.25 -4.69 -3.11
C MET A 237 15.26 -3.56 -3.40
N CYS A 238 16.55 -3.87 -3.51
CA CYS A 238 17.56 -2.89 -3.94
C CYS A 238 17.35 -2.42 -5.39
N LEU A 239 16.76 -3.26 -6.24
CA LEU A 239 16.44 -2.91 -7.64
C LEU A 239 15.08 -2.23 -7.79
N ALA A 240 14.10 -2.57 -6.94
CA ALA A 240 12.73 -2.07 -7.03
C ALA A 240 12.60 -0.58 -6.72
N ASP A 241 11.57 0.04 -7.30
CA ASP A 241 11.14 1.42 -7.00
C ASP A 241 10.12 1.45 -5.86
N GLY A 242 9.37 0.36 -5.67
CA GLY A 242 8.39 0.25 -4.59
C GLY A 242 8.16 -1.18 -4.10
N LEU A 243 7.50 -1.27 -2.95
CA LEU A 243 6.99 -2.48 -2.35
C LEU A 243 5.45 -2.43 -2.39
N LEU A 244 4.85 -3.48 -2.94
CA LEU A 244 3.42 -3.73 -2.90
C LEU A 244 3.13 -4.75 -1.79
N LEU A 245 2.58 -4.25 -0.68
CA LEU A 245 2.08 -5.05 0.43
C LEU A 245 0.67 -5.55 0.10
N ILE A 246 0.52 -6.86 -0.06
CA ILE A 246 -0.75 -7.49 -0.43
C ILE A 246 -1.34 -8.16 0.81
N LEU A 247 -2.45 -7.62 1.33
CA LEU A 247 -3.08 -8.05 2.56
C LEU A 247 -4.32 -8.90 2.26
N ASP A 248 -4.34 -10.11 2.84
CA ASP A 248 -5.46 -11.04 2.70
C ASP A 248 -6.60 -10.76 3.70
N ASN A 249 -7.75 -11.35 3.41
CA ASN A 249 -8.99 -11.25 4.20
C ASN A 249 -9.32 -12.55 4.96
N ILE A 250 -8.49 -13.59 4.87
CA ILE A 250 -8.71 -14.89 5.55
C ILE A 250 -8.44 -14.76 7.06
N GLY A 251 -7.43 -13.97 7.43
CA GLY A 251 -7.32 -13.30 8.72
C GLY A 251 -6.79 -11.91 8.40
N PRO A 252 -7.48 -10.82 8.76
CA PRO A 252 -7.19 -9.50 8.20
C PRO A 252 -5.69 -9.18 8.35
N ALA A 253 -5.00 -9.14 7.20
CA ALA A 253 -3.57 -8.88 7.09
C ALA A 253 -2.64 -9.97 7.67
N THR A 254 -2.81 -11.24 7.29
CA THR A 254 -1.84 -12.33 7.60
C THR A 254 -0.37 -11.99 7.32
N PRO A 255 0.02 -11.22 6.28
CA PRO A 255 1.40 -10.77 6.11
C PRO A 255 2.02 -10.13 7.36
N PHE A 256 1.22 -9.46 8.20
CA PHE A 256 1.68 -8.85 9.45
C PHE A 256 2.14 -9.84 10.51
N THR A 257 1.75 -11.12 10.41
CA THR A 257 2.20 -12.17 11.33
C THR A 257 3.44 -12.89 10.80
N ARG A 258 3.96 -12.54 9.62
CA ARG A 258 5.09 -13.24 8.97
C ARG A 258 6.36 -12.42 9.04
N VAL A 259 7.41 -13.00 9.60
CA VAL A 259 8.67 -12.26 9.88
C VAL A 259 9.40 -11.81 8.61
N TRP A 260 9.28 -12.57 7.52
CA TRP A 260 9.80 -12.14 6.20
C TRP A 260 9.09 -10.89 5.69
N CYS A 261 7.75 -10.81 5.80
CA CYS A 261 7.01 -9.59 5.47
C CYS A 261 7.40 -8.43 6.39
N ALA A 262 7.70 -8.71 7.66
CA ALA A 262 8.16 -7.71 8.61
C ALA A 262 9.57 -7.16 8.23
N TYR A 263 10.47 -8.02 7.76
CA TYR A 263 11.76 -7.61 7.19
C TYR A 263 11.58 -6.73 5.95
N GLU A 264 10.68 -7.11 5.05
CA GLU A 264 10.38 -6.36 3.83
C GLU A 264 9.81 -4.97 4.16
N LEU A 265 8.96 -4.86 5.20
CA LEU A 265 8.47 -3.59 5.71
C LEU A 265 9.57 -2.75 6.36
N PHE A 266 10.50 -3.37 7.11
CA PHE A 266 11.69 -2.68 7.61
C PHE A 266 12.52 -2.10 6.46
N MET A 267 12.72 -2.87 5.40
CA MET A 267 13.44 -2.43 4.20
C MET A 267 12.75 -1.26 3.50
N ALA A 268 11.42 -1.24 3.45
CA ALA A 268 10.67 -0.16 2.82
C ALA A 268 10.63 1.13 3.68
N LEU A 269 10.60 1.01 5.01
CA LEU A 269 10.34 2.13 5.92
C LEU A 269 11.61 2.72 6.54
N ILE A 270 12.61 1.89 6.85
CA ILE A 270 13.74 2.26 7.70
C ILE A 270 15.07 2.13 7.00
N ASP A 271 15.25 1.11 6.14
CA ASP A 271 16.55 0.87 5.52
C ASP A 271 16.95 2.04 4.61
N THR A 272 18.16 2.53 4.84
CA THR A 272 18.79 3.64 4.08
C THR A 272 20.06 3.20 3.38
N THR A 273 20.31 1.89 3.30
CA THR A 273 21.53 1.32 2.72
C THR A 273 21.48 1.23 1.19
N ARG A 274 20.28 1.40 0.63
CA ARG A 274 20.01 1.36 -0.82
C ARG A 274 20.55 2.63 -1.50
N GLU A 275 21.14 2.46 -2.70
CA GLU A 275 21.54 3.58 -3.56
C GLU A 275 20.33 4.32 -4.16
N LYS A 276 19.24 3.60 -4.39
CA LYS A 276 17.96 4.16 -4.85
C LYS A 276 17.26 4.93 -3.72
N PRO A 277 16.35 5.87 -4.06
CA PRO A 277 15.44 6.47 -3.09
C PRO A 277 14.67 5.42 -2.26
N PRO A 278 14.14 5.78 -1.08
CA PRO A 278 13.28 4.90 -0.29
C PRO A 278 12.16 4.27 -1.13
N LEU A 279 11.83 3.01 -0.84
CA LEU A 279 10.76 2.31 -1.57
C LEU A 279 9.43 3.03 -1.36
N LEU A 280 8.66 3.22 -2.42
CA LEU A 280 7.24 3.51 -2.28
C LEU A 280 6.54 2.33 -1.59
N LEU A 281 5.72 2.59 -0.57
CA LEU A 281 4.94 1.54 0.10
C LEU A 281 3.47 1.60 -0.30
N ASP A 282 3.08 0.77 -1.27
CA ASP A 282 1.68 0.60 -1.67
C ASP A 282 1.07 -0.57 -0.93
N THR A 283 -0.18 -0.43 -0.49
CA THR A 283 -0.90 -1.49 0.23
C THR A 283 -2.22 -1.80 -0.46
N VAL A 284 -2.41 -3.05 -0.84
CA VAL A 284 -3.61 -3.53 -1.54
C VAL A 284 -4.28 -4.62 -0.74
N ALA A 285 -5.61 -4.63 -0.74
CA ALA A 285 -6.42 -5.69 -0.13
C ALA A 285 -7.53 -6.09 -1.10
N HIS A 286 -7.82 -7.39 -1.15
CA HIS A 286 -8.98 -7.92 -1.86
C HIS A 286 -10.02 -8.40 -0.84
N THR A 287 -11.25 -7.94 -1.02
CA THR A 287 -12.40 -8.34 -0.21
C THR A 287 -13.58 -8.70 -1.12
N ASP A 288 -14.66 -9.21 -0.53
CA ASP A 288 -15.91 -9.45 -1.26
C ASP A 288 -16.47 -8.19 -1.92
N ALA A 289 -16.11 -7.00 -1.43
CA ALA A 289 -16.48 -5.71 -2.01
C ALA A 289 -15.59 -5.28 -3.19
N GLY A 290 -14.59 -6.09 -3.54
CA GLY A 290 -13.60 -5.81 -4.59
C GLY A 290 -12.21 -5.55 -4.04
N THR A 291 -11.29 -5.15 -4.94
CA THR A 291 -9.92 -4.78 -4.61
C THR A 291 -9.84 -3.28 -4.29
N GLN A 292 -9.13 -2.92 -3.23
CA GLN A 292 -8.85 -1.52 -2.88
C GLN A 292 -7.35 -1.33 -2.62
N LEU A 293 -6.84 -0.15 -2.96
CA LEU A 293 -5.42 0.19 -2.89
C LEU A 293 -5.21 1.50 -2.14
N LEU A 294 -4.27 1.49 -1.18
CA LEU A 294 -3.60 2.67 -0.64
C LEU A 294 -2.27 2.85 -1.38
N THR A 295 -1.97 4.09 -1.73
CA THR A 295 -0.74 4.44 -2.46
C THR A 295 0.18 5.30 -1.60
N ASP A 296 1.49 5.10 -1.69
CA ASP A 296 2.45 6.09 -1.21
C ASP A 296 2.58 7.21 -2.24
N GLY A 297 2.30 8.45 -1.81
CA GLY A 297 2.18 9.59 -2.71
C GLY A 297 0.99 9.52 -3.68
N PHE A 298 1.11 10.24 -4.78
CA PHE A 298 0.06 10.41 -5.79
C PHE A 298 0.20 9.41 -6.95
N THR A 299 -0.92 9.10 -7.59
CA THR A 299 -0.94 8.51 -8.94
C THR A 299 -0.52 9.54 -9.98
N ALA A 300 -0.22 9.11 -11.21
CA ALA A 300 0.17 10.01 -12.29
C ALA A 300 -0.87 11.12 -12.52
N THR A 301 -2.16 10.77 -12.58
CA THR A 301 -3.24 11.74 -12.77
C THR A 301 -3.39 12.70 -11.60
N GLU A 302 -3.24 12.24 -10.35
CA GLU A 302 -3.29 13.14 -9.18
C GLU A 302 -2.08 14.07 -9.14
N ALA A 303 -0.89 13.57 -9.53
CA ALA A 303 0.31 14.40 -9.64
C ALA A 303 0.15 15.48 -10.72
N GLU A 304 -0.42 15.14 -11.88
CA GLU A 304 -0.73 16.12 -12.94
C GLU A 304 -1.70 17.21 -12.45
N VAL A 305 -2.74 16.85 -11.70
CA VAL A 305 -3.68 17.81 -11.11
C VAL A 305 -2.96 18.75 -10.14
N ARG A 306 -2.06 18.20 -9.30
CA ARG A 306 -1.25 19.01 -8.39
C ARG A 306 -0.32 19.95 -9.14
N ASP A 307 0.39 19.45 -10.14
CA ASP A 307 1.38 20.20 -10.92
C ASP A 307 0.70 21.27 -11.81
N ALA A 308 -0.57 21.08 -12.17
CA ALA A 308 -1.42 22.09 -12.81
C ALA A 308 -1.89 23.21 -11.85
N GLY A 309 -1.46 23.20 -10.58
CA GLY A 309 -1.78 24.24 -9.59
C GLY A 309 -3.03 23.97 -8.75
N PHE A 310 -3.52 22.72 -8.72
CA PHE A 310 -4.69 22.32 -7.93
C PHE A 310 -4.35 21.27 -6.86
N PRO A 311 -3.44 21.57 -5.91
CA PRO A 311 -3.00 20.60 -4.89
C PRO A 311 -4.14 20.05 -4.02
N GLU A 312 -5.10 20.89 -3.63
CA GLU A 312 -6.27 20.48 -2.83
C GLU A 312 -7.14 19.44 -3.56
N ASP A 313 -7.31 19.60 -4.87
CA ASP A 313 -8.09 18.64 -5.66
C ASP A 313 -7.35 17.30 -5.81
N ALA A 314 -6.02 17.32 -5.95
CA ALA A 314 -5.20 16.10 -5.97
C ALA A 314 -5.30 15.32 -4.66
N ASP A 315 -5.15 16.00 -3.52
CA ASP A 315 -5.33 15.43 -2.18
C ASP A 315 -6.74 14.86 -2.01
N ARG A 316 -7.77 15.60 -2.43
CA ARG A 316 -9.16 15.15 -2.38
C ARG A 316 -9.39 13.90 -3.23
N PHE A 317 -8.86 13.85 -4.46
CA PHE A 317 -9.03 12.69 -5.35
C PHE A 317 -8.38 11.44 -4.78
N LYS A 318 -7.15 11.56 -4.25
CA LYS A 318 -6.48 10.48 -3.52
C LYS A 318 -7.32 10.00 -2.34
N SER A 319 -7.77 10.93 -1.50
CA SER A 319 -8.57 10.64 -0.31
C SER A 319 -9.89 9.92 -0.64
N LEU A 320 -10.55 10.30 -1.74
CA LEU A 320 -11.79 9.66 -2.20
C LEU A 320 -11.54 8.26 -2.78
N ARG A 321 -10.47 8.08 -3.56
CA ARG A 321 -10.08 6.77 -4.11
C ARG A 321 -9.78 5.76 -3.00
N GLU A 322 -9.11 6.22 -1.94
CA GLU A 322 -8.65 5.38 -0.83
C GLU A 322 -9.74 5.15 0.25
N LEU A 323 -10.88 5.86 0.17
CA LEU A 323 -11.96 5.85 1.17
C LEU A 323 -12.54 4.46 1.45
N CYS A 324 -12.62 3.62 0.43
CA CYS A 324 -13.24 2.30 0.51
C CYS A 324 -12.31 1.21 1.03
N PHE A 325 -11.06 1.53 1.34
CA PHE A 325 -10.10 0.54 1.81
C PHE A 325 -10.60 -0.14 3.12
N PRO A 326 -10.42 -1.48 3.27
CA PRO A 326 -11.05 -2.23 4.35
C PRO A 326 -10.62 -1.77 5.76
N ILE A 327 -11.59 -1.38 6.58
CA ILE A 327 -11.33 -0.83 7.92
C ILE A 327 -10.70 -1.85 8.88
N ASP A 328 -10.94 -3.14 8.70
CA ASP A 328 -10.39 -4.17 9.57
C ASP A 328 -8.91 -4.45 9.24
N VAL A 329 -8.54 -4.38 7.96
CA VAL A 329 -7.13 -4.40 7.51
C VAL A 329 -6.39 -3.18 8.05
N MET A 330 -7.02 -2.01 7.99
CA MET A 330 -6.52 -0.77 8.59
C MET A 330 -6.25 -0.91 10.09
N LYS A 331 -7.20 -1.46 10.87
CA LYS A 331 -7.02 -1.71 12.32
C LYS A 331 -5.86 -2.67 12.61
N ALA A 332 -5.69 -3.71 11.79
CA ALA A 332 -4.56 -4.63 11.91
C ALA A 332 -3.23 -3.88 11.73
N GLY A 333 -3.15 -2.99 10.74
CA GLY A 333 -1.97 -2.15 10.51
C GLY A 333 -1.68 -1.16 11.65
N LEU A 334 -2.71 -0.63 12.32
CA LEU A 334 -2.55 0.25 13.49
C LEU A 334 -2.00 -0.47 14.73
N SER A 335 -2.19 -1.79 14.82
CA SER A 335 -1.85 -2.59 16.00
C SER A 335 -0.67 -3.54 15.78
N LEU A 336 -0.02 -3.43 14.62
CA LEU A 336 1.09 -4.30 14.24
C LEU A 336 2.26 -4.20 15.21
N ARG A 337 2.82 -5.37 15.55
CA ARG A 337 4.09 -5.51 16.26
C ARG A 337 5.00 -6.45 15.49
N LEU A 338 6.01 -5.88 14.84
CA LEU A 338 6.99 -6.60 14.03
C LEU A 338 7.67 -7.76 14.77
N GLN A 339 8.00 -7.58 16.04
CA GLN A 339 8.68 -8.58 16.86
C GLN A 339 7.82 -9.80 17.21
N ASP A 340 6.49 -9.69 17.06
CA ASP A 340 5.55 -10.78 17.32
C ASP A 340 5.39 -11.69 16.07
N ALA A 341 5.98 -11.30 14.94
CA ALA A 341 5.93 -12.06 13.70
C ALA A 341 6.67 -13.41 13.81
N GLN A 342 6.20 -14.37 13.02
CA GLN A 342 6.58 -15.77 13.06
C GLN A 342 7.18 -16.23 11.73
N ALA A 343 7.93 -17.33 11.79
CA ALA A 343 8.44 -18.05 10.62
C ALA A 343 8.17 -19.54 10.79
N SER A 344 8.05 -20.24 9.65
CA SER A 344 8.03 -21.71 9.63
C SER A 344 9.37 -22.31 10.03
N GLN A 345 10.47 -21.59 9.79
CA GLN A 345 11.82 -21.93 10.28
C GLN A 345 12.21 -20.99 11.42
N PRO A 346 12.47 -21.49 12.65
CA PRO A 346 12.84 -20.65 13.78
C PRO A 346 14.07 -19.78 13.54
N GLU A 347 15.03 -20.27 12.74
CA GLU A 347 16.26 -19.56 12.38
C GLU A 347 15.96 -18.26 11.63
N ASP A 348 15.01 -18.27 10.69
CA ASP A 348 14.62 -17.07 9.93
C ASP A 348 14.18 -15.96 10.88
N ARG A 349 13.32 -16.29 11.86
CA ARG A 349 12.86 -15.32 12.84
C ARG A 349 14.03 -14.75 13.64
N ARG A 350 14.97 -15.59 14.04
CA ARG A 350 16.16 -15.19 14.80
C ARG A 350 17.03 -14.22 13.99
N HIS A 351 17.46 -14.65 12.81
CA HIS A 351 18.35 -13.89 11.93
C HIS A 351 17.71 -12.58 11.46
N ILE A 352 16.43 -12.58 11.09
CA ILE A 352 15.72 -11.37 10.65
C ILE A 352 15.60 -10.36 11.78
N LEU A 353 15.12 -10.75 12.96
CA LEU A 353 14.93 -9.79 14.04
C LEU A 353 16.28 -9.18 14.47
N ASN A 354 17.34 -9.98 14.56
CA ASN A 354 18.69 -9.47 14.81
C ASN A 354 19.20 -8.57 13.69
N SER A 355 18.93 -8.89 12.42
CA SER A 355 19.27 -8.02 11.29
C SER A 355 18.51 -6.68 11.35
N VAL A 356 17.23 -6.68 11.71
CA VAL A 356 16.42 -5.45 11.89
C VAL A 356 16.94 -4.64 13.09
N ALA A 357 17.49 -5.32 14.10
CA ALA A 357 18.17 -4.69 15.22
C ALA A 357 19.60 -4.20 14.90
N ASP A 358 19.99 -4.15 13.62
CA ASP A 358 21.32 -3.74 13.15
C ASP A 358 22.49 -4.54 13.76
N LYS A 359 22.25 -5.80 14.15
CA LYS A 359 23.32 -6.70 14.56
C LYS A 359 24.16 -7.14 13.36
N ASN A 360 25.44 -7.40 13.60
CA ASN A 360 26.37 -7.86 12.56
C ASN A 360 26.19 -9.36 12.30
N GLN A 361 26.83 -9.86 11.23
CA GLN A 361 26.72 -11.26 10.80
C GLN A 361 27.04 -12.28 11.91
N ASN A 362 28.01 -11.99 12.78
CA ASN A 362 28.41 -12.88 13.87
C ASN A 362 27.43 -12.90 15.05
N GLU A 363 26.49 -11.96 15.09
CA GLU A 363 25.55 -11.74 16.18
C GLU A 363 24.11 -12.16 15.78
N LEU A 364 23.92 -12.63 14.54
CA LEU A 364 22.59 -13.02 14.02
C LEU A 364 22.02 -14.23 14.75
N ASP A 365 22.86 -15.13 15.26
CA ASP A 365 22.45 -16.33 16.00
C ASP A 365 22.12 -16.06 17.48
N GLU A 366 22.25 -14.82 17.96
CA GLU A 366 21.88 -14.47 19.32
C GLU A 366 20.35 -14.51 19.53
N GLU A 367 19.91 -14.59 20.78
CA GLU A 367 18.49 -14.44 21.07
C GLU A 367 18.00 -13.03 20.69
N PRO A 368 16.91 -12.91 19.91
CA PRO A 368 16.40 -11.60 19.50
C PRO A 368 15.91 -10.83 20.71
N ALA A 369 16.18 -9.51 20.72
CA ALA A 369 15.64 -8.64 21.76
C ALA A 369 14.11 -8.71 21.77
N SER A 370 13.51 -8.66 22.96
CA SER A 370 12.05 -8.56 23.09
C SER A 370 11.51 -7.21 22.63
N GLU A 371 12.32 -6.16 22.76
CA GLU A 371 12.05 -4.80 22.31
C GLU A 371 13.32 -4.19 21.72
N HIS A 372 13.20 -3.39 20.66
CA HIS A 372 14.31 -2.69 20.04
C HIS A 372 13.82 -1.39 19.39
N ILE A 373 14.69 -0.38 19.31
CA ILE A 373 14.32 0.93 18.73
C ILE A 373 13.88 0.81 17.27
N ASN A 374 14.54 -0.04 16.47
CA ASN A 374 14.14 -0.25 15.08
C ASN A 374 12.80 -1.00 14.95
N TYR A 375 12.48 -1.92 15.87
CA TYR A 375 11.15 -2.55 15.87
C TYR A 375 10.07 -1.50 16.13
N THR A 376 10.28 -0.67 17.16
CA THR A 376 9.38 0.43 17.49
C THR A 376 9.23 1.39 16.32
N ARG A 377 10.33 1.76 15.63
CA ARG A 377 10.28 2.64 14.46
C ARG A 377 9.44 2.07 13.32
N VAL A 378 9.63 0.79 12.96
CA VAL A 378 8.81 0.14 11.92
C VAL A 378 7.33 0.14 12.34
N ASN A 379 7.04 -0.28 13.57
CA ASN A 379 5.68 -0.34 14.10
C ASN A 379 4.99 1.03 14.05
N THR A 380 5.66 2.08 14.54
CA THR A 380 5.06 3.42 14.60
C THR A 380 4.94 4.07 13.22
N GLN A 381 5.92 3.90 12.32
CA GLN A 381 5.83 4.44 10.96
C GLN A 381 4.72 3.78 10.15
N LEU A 382 4.62 2.45 10.19
CA LEU A 382 3.58 1.73 9.48
C LEU A 382 2.19 2.11 10.01
N ALA A 383 2.02 2.09 11.33
CA ALA A 383 0.77 2.47 11.97
C ALA A 383 0.40 3.92 11.63
N SER A 384 1.37 4.84 11.59
CA SER A 384 1.18 6.24 11.19
C SER A 384 0.72 6.38 9.74
N LYS A 385 1.31 5.62 8.79
CA LYS A 385 0.83 5.57 7.40
C LYS A 385 -0.63 5.10 7.31
N PHE A 386 -0.98 4.01 8.02
CA PHE A 386 -2.38 3.57 8.09
C PHE A 386 -3.26 4.63 8.74
N ALA A 387 -2.85 5.24 9.86
CA ALA A 387 -3.64 6.23 10.58
C ALA A 387 -4.04 7.43 9.70
N LEU A 388 -3.14 7.91 8.85
CA LEU A 388 -3.43 8.97 7.87
C LEU A 388 -4.44 8.51 6.82
N ALA A 389 -4.22 7.34 6.22
CA ALA A 389 -5.16 6.77 5.24
C ALA A 389 -6.53 6.44 5.86
N CYS A 390 -6.55 6.05 7.13
CA CYS A 390 -7.75 5.69 7.89
C CYS A 390 -8.60 6.88 8.27
N LEU A 391 -8.05 8.09 8.34
CA LEU A 391 -8.74 9.16 9.06
C LEU A 391 -10.12 9.46 8.45
N ARG A 392 -10.17 9.69 7.14
CA ARG A 392 -11.44 9.97 6.45
C ARG A 392 -12.43 8.79 6.61
N PRO A 393 -12.06 7.53 6.31
CA PRO A 393 -12.91 6.38 6.60
C PRO A 393 -13.37 6.34 8.06
N ALA A 394 -12.48 6.65 9.01
CA ALA A 394 -12.75 6.54 10.43
C ALA A 394 -13.72 7.61 10.95
N LEU A 395 -13.65 8.83 10.40
CA LEU A 395 -14.60 9.90 10.70
C LEU A 395 -15.99 9.64 10.10
N LEU A 396 -16.04 8.99 8.93
CA LEU A 396 -17.27 8.74 8.19
C LEU A 396 -18.01 7.47 8.63
N ARG A 397 -17.28 6.41 8.96
CA ARG A 397 -17.82 5.05 9.08
C ARG A 397 -17.74 4.49 10.50
N CYS A 398 -16.86 5.04 11.34
CA CYS A 398 -16.71 4.59 12.72
C CYS A 398 -16.39 5.77 13.66
N SER A 399 -15.71 5.52 14.78
CA SER A 399 -15.25 6.57 15.68
C SER A 399 -13.74 6.66 15.59
N ALA A 400 -13.23 7.71 14.91
CA ALA A 400 -11.81 7.98 14.76
C ALA A 400 -11.08 8.02 16.11
N ARG A 401 -11.74 8.54 17.15
CA ARG A 401 -11.22 8.54 18.53
C ARG A 401 -10.96 7.15 19.09
N ARG A 402 -11.80 6.16 18.76
CA ARG A 402 -11.62 4.76 19.21
C ARG A 402 -10.45 4.07 18.54
N LEU A 403 -10.03 4.52 17.36
CA LEU A 403 -8.88 3.95 16.64
C LEU A 403 -7.54 4.50 17.13
N GLY A 404 -7.54 5.49 18.05
CA GLY A 404 -6.29 6.00 18.62
C GLY A 404 -5.40 6.74 17.61
N ILE A 405 -5.97 7.28 16.52
CA ILE A 405 -5.22 7.95 15.43
C ILE A 405 -4.22 8.97 15.97
N ALA A 406 -4.66 9.87 16.86
CA ALA A 406 -3.80 10.89 17.46
C ALA A 406 -2.58 10.28 18.17
N LYS A 407 -2.78 9.21 18.96
CA LYS A 407 -1.71 8.52 19.68
C LYS A 407 -0.70 7.91 18.72
N VAL A 408 -1.19 7.28 17.65
CA VAL A 408 -0.34 6.62 16.64
C VAL A 408 0.49 7.64 15.88
N LEU A 409 -0.11 8.74 15.42
CA LEU A 409 0.60 9.82 14.73
C LEU A 409 1.67 10.44 15.63
N ARG A 410 1.34 10.72 16.90
CA ARG A 410 2.30 11.30 17.85
C ARG A 410 3.48 10.38 18.14
N ALA A 411 3.26 9.07 18.16
CA ALA A 411 4.30 8.08 18.41
C ALA A 411 5.31 7.95 17.26
N ASP A 412 4.96 8.41 16.06
CA ASP A 412 5.86 8.43 14.90
C ASP A 412 6.83 9.62 14.95
N GLY A 413 7.80 9.54 15.87
CA GLY A 413 8.87 10.53 16.01
C GLY A 413 9.83 10.62 14.81
N SER A 414 9.64 9.78 13.78
CA SER A 414 10.45 9.79 12.56
C SER A 414 9.84 10.65 11.46
N ARG A 415 8.54 10.95 11.53
CA ARG A 415 7.86 11.81 10.57
C ARG A 415 8.48 13.21 10.57
N ARG A 416 8.78 13.72 9.39
CA ARG A 416 9.30 15.07 9.16
C ARG A 416 8.33 15.98 8.42
N GLN A 417 7.43 15.40 7.64
CA GLN A 417 6.44 16.12 6.86
C GLN A 417 5.03 15.60 7.17
N LEU A 418 4.08 16.53 7.26
CA LEU A 418 2.67 16.23 7.38
C LEU A 418 1.85 17.28 6.63
N THR A 419 1.06 16.82 5.66
CA THR A 419 0.10 17.64 4.91
C THR A 419 -1.31 17.23 5.28
N LEU A 420 -2.13 18.18 5.69
CA LEU A 420 -3.49 17.97 6.18
C LEU A 420 -4.45 18.92 5.47
N ASP A 421 -5.30 18.41 4.60
CA ASP A 421 -6.41 19.19 4.05
C ASP A 421 -7.74 18.77 4.69
N ILE A 422 -8.16 19.58 5.67
CA ILE A 422 -9.40 19.39 6.42
C ILE A 422 -10.61 19.71 5.52
N ASN A 423 -10.44 20.54 4.48
CA ASN A 423 -11.53 20.88 3.56
C ASN A 423 -12.04 19.65 2.80
N THR A 424 -11.19 18.64 2.60
CA THR A 424 -11.62 17.40 1.96
C THR A 424 -12.70 16.69 2.76
N LEU A 425 -12.72 16.85 4.10
CA LEU A 425 -13.60 16.12 5.01
C LEU A 425 -15.02 16.74 5.06
N PRO A 426 -16.06 15.94 5.41
CA PRO A 426 -17.41 16.47 5.62
C PRO A 426 -17.41 17.56 6.69
N LYS A 427 -18.13 18.67 6.44
CA LYS A 427 -18.12 19.88 7.29
C LYS A 427 -18.39 19.55 8.76
N GLU A 428 -19.35 18.69 9.03
CA GLU A 428 -19.76 18.24 10.36
C GLU A 428 -18.68 17.42 11.11
N ARG A 429 -17.63 16.97 10.42
CA ARG A 429 -16.51 16.20 10.99
C ARG A 429 -15.19 16.98 11.03
N GLN A 430 -15.13 18.17 10.44
CA GLN A 430 -13.87 18.93 10.32
C GLN A 430 -13.29 19.32 11.68
N ALA A 431 -14.12 19.76 12.63
CA ALA A 431 -13.67 20.10 13.97
C ALA A 431 -13.13 18.88 14.74
N GLU A 432 -13.82 17.74 14.67
CA GLU A 432 -13.36 16.47 15.27
C GLU A 432 -12.01 16.04 14.67
N ALA A 433 -11.86 16.16 13.35
CA ALA A 433 -10.62 15.84 12.66
C ALA A 433 -9.46 16.75 13.11
N PHE A 434 -9.71 18.06 13.18
CA PHE A 434 -8.73 19.04 13.65
C PHE A 434 -8.24 18.71 15.06
N GLU A 435 -9.14 18.42 16.00
CA GLU A 435 -8.76 18.04 17.37
C GLU A 435 -7.89 16.78 17.41
N ILE A 436 -8.24 15.74 16.63
CA ILE A 436 -7.46 14.50 16.53
C ILE A 436 -6.06 14.79 16.00
N PHE A 437 -5.94 15.63 14.98
CA PHE A 437 -4.65 15.98 14.40
C PHE A 437 -3.78 16.81 15.33
N MET A 438 -4.33 17.85 15.95
CA MET A 438 -3.58 18.71 16.87
C MET A 438 -3.07 17.91 18.08
N ALA A 439 -3.86 16.95 18.58
CA ALA A 439 -3.42 16.03 19.63
C ALA A 439 -2.35 15.02 19.16
N GLY A 440 -2.26 14.79 17.84
CA GLY A 440 -1.42 13.78 17.21
C GLY A 440 -0.21 14.31 16.45
N LEU A 441 0.09 15.61 16.50
CA LEU A 441 1.24 16.18 15.79
C LEU A 441 2.55 15.54 16.28
N PRO A 442 3.38 14.98 15.39
CA PRO A 442 4.68 14.42 15.76
C PRO A 442 5.64 15.49 16.29
N GLU A 443 6.41 15.18 17.33
CA GLU A 443 7.29 16.15 18.00
C GLU A 443 8.48 16.62 17.14
N ASN A 444 8.94 15.77 16.21
CA ASN A 444 10.08 16.05 15.33
C ASN A 444 9.67 16.51 13.93
N LEU A 445 8.45 17.00 13.76
CA LEU A 445 7.98 17.51 12.48
C LEU A 445 8.78 18.74 12.05
N ALA A 446 9.20 18.78 10.79
CA ALA A 446 9.95 19.88 10.19
C ALA A 446 9.11 20.68 9.17
N ASP A 447 8.17 20.03 8.49
CA ASP A 447 7.23 20.64 7.53
C ASP A 447 5.78 20.28 7.92
N LEU A 448 4.96 21.32 8.13
CA LEU A 448 3.53 21.21 8.37
C LEU A 448 2.77 22.04 7.35
N GLN A 449 1.89 21.38 6.61
CA GLN A 449 0.96 22.02 5.70
C GLN A 449 -0.48 21.73 6.17
N LEU A 450 -1.27 22.76 6.41
CA LEU A 450 -2.65 22.64 6.89
C LEU A 450 -3.57 23.54 6.08
N SER A 451 -4.62 22.96 5.49
CA SER A 451 -5.68 23.68 4.79
C SER A 451 -7.02 23.52 5.52
N TRP A 452 -7.66 24.64 5.87
CA TRP A 452 -9.01 24.65 6.45
C TRP A 452 -9.76 25.99 6.29
N SER A 453 -10.66 26.05 5.32
CA SER A 453 -11.47 27.23 4.97
C SER A 453 -12.46 27.69 6.05
N GLN A 454 -12.81 26.82 7.01
CA GLN A 454 -13.77 27.13 8.08
C GLN A 454 -13.11 27.35 9.45
N ALA A 455 -11.79 27.55 9.47
CA ALA A 455 -11.06 27.84 10.69
C ALA A 455 -11.54 29.16 11.35
N THR A 456 -11.25 29.29 12.65
CA THR A 456 -11.60 30.46 13.46
C THR A 456 -10.39 30.85 14.32
N ASP A 457 -10.41 32.01 14.96
CA ASP A 457 -9.36 32.43 15.90
C ASP A 457 -9.05 31.38 16.99
N SER A 458 -10.07 30.67 17.48
CA SER A 458 -9.89 29.61 18.48
C SER A 458 -9.13 28.40 17.93
N HIS A 459 -9.31 28.09 16.64
CA HIS A 459 -8.57 27.01 15.98
C HIS A 459 -7.12 27.43 15.76
N VAL A 460 -6.87 28.67 15.33
CA VAL A 460 -5.51 29.21 15.20
C VAL A 460 -4.79 29.21 16.55
N ALA A 461 -5.46 29.61 17.63
CA ALA A 461 -4.91 29.57 18.98
C ALA A 461 -4.53 28.14 19.42
N THR A 462 -5.38 27.15 19.12
CA THR A 462 -5.09 25.73 19.39
C THR A 462 -3.91 25.21 18.57
N LEU A 463 -3.88 25.53 17.27
CA LEU A 463 -2.81 25.16 16.37
C LEU A 463 -1.46 25.66 16.90
N VAL A 464 -1.35 26.95 17.21
CA VAL A 464 -0.06 27.53 17.61
C VAL A 464 0.43 27.06 18.98
N GLN A 465 -0.47 26.58 19.85
CA GLN A 465 -0.10 25.93 21.10
C GLN A 465 0.43 24.51 20.91
N THR A 466 0.11 23.88 19.77
CA THR A 466 0.47 22.49 19.46
C THR A 466 1.55 22.36 18.40
N LEU A 467 2.00 23.48 17.79
CA LEU A 467 3.07 23.48 16.80
C LEU A 467 4.36 22.85 17.36
N PRO A 468 4.98 21.91 16.61
CA PRO A 468 6.24 21.31 17.00
C PRO A 468 7.38 22.35 17.12
N PRO A 469 8.28 22.23 18.11
CA PRO A 469 9.28 23.25 18.40
C PRO A 469 10.33 23.43 17.29
N ASN A 470 10.61 22.35 16.54
CA ASN A 470 11.67 22.31 15.52
C ASN A 470 11.16 22.53 14.09
N LEU A 471 9.96 23.10 13.94
CA LEU A 471 9.35 23.33 12.63
C LEU A 471 10.19 24.31 11.80
N GLN A 472 10.49 23.92 10.56
CA GLN A 472 11.27 24.68 9.59
C GLN A 472 10.39 25.26 8.48
N GLN A 473 9.30 24.59 8.13
CA GLN A 473 8.36 25.02 7.12
C GLN A 473 6.94 24.95 7.68
N LEU A 474 6.19 26.04 7.52
CA LEU A 474 4.80 26.13 7.94
C LEU A 474 4.00 26.74 6.80
N GLN A 475 3.06 25.97 6.26
CA GLN A 475 2.10 26.44 5.27
C GLN A 475 0.69 26.33 5.82
N LEU A 476 0.01 27.47 5.96
CA LEU A 476 -1.37 27.53 6.44
C LEU A 476 -2.24 28.16 5.36
N ASN A 477 -3.25 27.42 4.91
CA ASN A 477 -4.25 27.91 3.98
C ASN A 477 -5.62 27.90 4.66
N PHE A 478 -6.09 29.09 5.03
CA PHE A 478 -7.41 29.30 5.61
C PHE A 478 -8.35 30.01 4.64
N SER A 479 -8.02 30.01 3.35
CA SER A 479 -8.83 30.65 2.32
C SER A 479 -10.13 29.90 2.07
N GLY A 480 -11.18 30.63 1.72
CA GLY A 480 -12.47 30.02 1.42
C GLY A 480 -13.51 30.98 0.86
N PRO A 481 -14.44 30.50 0.03
CA PRO A 481 -15.46 31.32 -0.63
C PRO A 481 -16.47 31.95 0.35
N HIS A 482 -16.57 31.41 1.56
CA HIS A 482 -17.46 31.93 2.62
C HIS A 482 -16.70 32.72 3.70
N GLY A 483 -15.37 32.87 3.53
CA GLY A 483 -14.46 33.46 4.51
C GLY A 483 -14.31 32.61 5.77
N SER A 484 -13.08 32.48 6.27
CA SER A 484 -12.85 31.95 7.60
C SER A 484 -13.20 33.04 8.65
N GLN A 485 -13.52 32.63 9.88
CA GLN A 485 -13.78 33.57 10.97
C GLN A 485 -12.48 33.91 11.71
N ILE A 486 -11.43 34.15 10.93
CA ILE A 486 -10.13 34.57 11.44
C ILE A 486 -10.07 36.10 11.37
N SER A 487 -9.70 36.71 12.50
CA SER A 487 -9.55 38.15 12.66
C SER A 487 -8.10 38.52 13.01
N ASP A 488 -7.86 39.81 13.27
CA ASP A 488 -6.59 40.29 13.82
C ASP A 488 -6.16 39.56 15.10
N ALA A 489 -7.11 39.04 15.89
CA ALA A 489 -6.81 38.27 17.10
C ALA A 489 -6.15 36.92 16.76
N GLY A 490 -6.64 36.20 15.74
CA GLY A 490 -6.01 34.97 15.25
C GLY A 490 -4.63 35.23 14.67
N MET A 491 -4.46 36.31 13.91
CA MET A 491 -3.17 36.73 13.36
C MET A 491 -2.15 37.05 14.46
N ALA A 492 -2.57 37.78 15.50
CA ALA A 492 -1.73 38.07 16.65
C ALA A 492 -1.36 36.79 17.42
N ALA A 493 -2.30 35.86 17.59
CA ALA A 493 -2.02 34.57 18.23
C ALA A 493 -0.99 33.75 17.44
N LEU A 494 -1.12 33.73 16.10
CA LEU A 494 -0.15 33.10 15.21
C LEU A 494 1.24 33.71 15.37
N ALA A 495 1.35 35.04 15.27
CA ALA A 495 2.61 35.77 15.40
C ALA A 495 3.35 35.46 16.71
N GLN A 496 2.63 35.36 17.83
CA GLN A 496 3.25 35.15 19.15
C GLN A 496 4.02 33.82 19.29
N LYS A 497 3.71 32.82 18.48
CA LYS A 497 4.11 31.42 18.69
C LYS A 497 4.78 30.77 17.48
N LEU A 498 5.13 31.54 16.45
CA LEU A 498 5.96 31.04 15.35
C LEU A 498 7.31 30.54 15.86
N SER A 499 7.77 29.40 15.36
CA SER A 499 9.05 28.82 15.75
C SER A 499 10.20 29.74 15.34
N PRO A 500 11.21 29.97 16.21
CA PRO A 500 12.41 30.70 15.81
C PRO A 500 13.25 29.96 14.76
N ASN A 501 13.01 28.67 14.54
CA ASN A 501 13.71 27.85 13.55
C ASN A 501 13.05 27.87 12.17
N LEU A 502 11.95 28.63 12.01
CA LEU A 502 11.18 28.66 10.80
C LEU A 502 11.98 29.32 9.67
N GLN A 503 12.15 28.60 8.57
CA GLN A 503 12.86 29.03 7.37
C GLN A 503 11.90 29.45 6.26
N GLN A 504 10.72 28.83 6.22
CA GLN A 504 9.66 29.15 5.26
C GLN A 504 8.32 29.27 5.96
N LEU A 505 7.65 30.39 5.71
CA LEU A 505 6.30 30.67 6.19
C LEU A 505 5.44 31.04 4.98
N GLN A 506 4.40 30.26 4.72
CA GLN A 506 3.40 30.57 3.71
C GLN A 506 2.04 30.64 4.39
N LEU A 507 1.37 31.77 4.23
CA LEU A 507 0.08 32.04 4.84
C LEU A 507 -0.89 32.52 3.76
N GLU A 508 -2.00 31.82 3.62
CA GLU A 508 -3.03 32.11 2.62
C GLU A 508 -4.35 32.37 3.35
N PHE A 509 -4.80 33.62 3.30
CA PHE A 509 -5.95 34.17 4.03
C PHE A 509 -6.95 34.86 3.08
N SER A 510 -6.91 34.54 1.79
CA SER A 510 -7.88 35.06 0.83
C SER A 510 -9.32 34.74 1.27
N GLY A 511 -10.14 35.80 1.38
CA GLY A 511 -11.51 35.72 1.90
C GLY A 511 -11.64 35.90 3.41
N CYS A 512 -10.55 36.08 4.16
CA CYS A 512 -10.59 36.42 5.59
C CYS A 512 -10.84 37.92 5.80
N PHE A 513 -12.08 38.38 5.61
CA PHE A 513 -12.42 39.81 5.62
C PHE A 513 -12.30 40.53 6.98
N GLN A 514 -12.06 39.80 8.07
CA GLN A 514 -11.87 40.37 9.40
C GLN A 514 -10.40 40.63 9.76
N ILE A 515 -9.47 40.32 8.86
CA ILE A 515 -8.06 40.68 8.99
C ILE A 515 -7.87 42.09 8.43
N SER A 516 -7.31 42.97 9.25
CA SER A 516 -6.96 44.34 8.91
C SER A 516 -5.45 44.57 8.95
N ASP A 517 -5.02 45.80 8.69
CA ASP A 517 -3.62 46.22 8.83
C ASP A 517 -3.05 45.92 10.22
N ALA A 518 -3.88 45.90 11.27
CA ALA A 518 -3.44 45.58 12.63
C ALA A 518 -2.98 44.12 12.77
N GLY A 519 -3.70 43.17 12.16
CA GLY A 519 -3.31 41.76 12.16
C GLY A 519 -2.05 41.51 11.33
N VAL A 520 -1.91 42.17 10.19
CA VAL A 520 -0.70 42.10 9.36
C VAL A 520 0.51 42.71 10.09
N ALA A 521 0.32 43.84 10.75
CA ALA A 521 1.37 44.48 11.56
C ALA A 521 1.83 43.59 12.72
N ALA A 522 0.95 42.76 13.30
CA ALA A 522 1.32 41.82 14.34
C ALA A 522 2.28 40.72 13.84
N LEU A 523 2.07 40.22 12.60
CA LEU A 523 2.99 39.28 11.97
C LEU A 523 4.34 39.91 11.62
N ALA A 524 4.33 41.16 11.11
CA ALA A 524 5.56 41.86 10.70
C ALA A 524 6.53 42.18 11.85
N GLN A 525 6.09 42.03 13.12
CA GLN A 525 6.93 42.22 14.30
C GLN A 525 7.77 40.98 14.68
N LYS A 526 7.68 39.90 13.91
CA LYS A 526 8.38 38.63 14.11
C LYS A 526 9.33 38.37 12.94
#